data_AF-A0A0N5AD04-F1
#
_entry.id   AF-A0A0N5AD04-F1
#
_cell.length_a   1.000
_cell.length_b   1.000
_cell.length_c   1.000
_cell.angle_alpha   90.00
_cell.angle_beta   90.00
_cell.angle_gamma   90.00
#
_symmetry.space_group_name_H-M   'P 1'
#
loop_
_entity.id
_entity.type
_entity.pdbx_description
1 polymer ?
#
loop_
_entity_poly.entity_id
_entity_poly.type
_entity_poly.pdbx_seq_one_letter_code
_entity_poly.pdbx_strand_id
1 'polypeptide(L)'
;MSGKREATREDARRILRNGILDMNVARLIQMSQFGLMGNIELHNGFALVNNIFNHIDFNEDTRCIAFSVREADMGDNNYGSISFCVDSIMDISGCDDKDNPEEYLNVNIRLQDNTAIRIKIVY
;
A
#
# COMPACT_ATOMS: atom_id res chain seq x y z
N MET A 1 2.37 22.47 23.83
CA MET A 1 2.70 21.07 23.42
C MET A 1 2.04 20.64 22.10
N SER A 2 1.06 21.37 21.54
CA SER A 2 0.40 21.03 20.26
C SER A 2 1.31 21.16 19.04
N GLY A 3 2.02 22.30 18.89
CA GLY A 3 2.78 22.59 17.67
C GLY A 3 3.99 21.67 17.39
N LYS A 4 4.56 21.01 18.41
CA LYS A 4 5.62 20.00 18.18
C LYS A 4 5.07 18.70 17.60
N ARG A 5 3.83 18.32 17.93
CA ARG A 5 3.18 17.09 17.42
C ARG A 5 2.70 17.25 15.98
N GLU A 6 2.20 18.45 15.65
CA GLU A 6 1.81 18.79 14.27
C GLU A 6 3.02 18.82 13.33
N ALA A 7 4.13 19.44 13.74
CA ALA A 7 5.36 19.44 12.96
C ALA A 7 5.87 18.02 12.67
N THR A 8 5.86 17.12 13.66
CA THR A 8 6.27 15.72 13.47
C THR A 8 5.33 14.93 12.55
N ARG A 9 4.03 15.25 12.57
CA ARG A 9 3.05 14.61 11.67
C ARG A 9 3.25 15.06 10.23
N GLU A 10 3.48 16.35 10.03
CA GLU A 10 3.72 16.92 8.71
C GLU A 10 5.04 16.41 8.11
N ASP A 11 6.08 16.27 8.92
CA ASP A 11 7.34 15.67 8.48
C ASP A 11 7.16 14.19 8.07
N ALA A 12 6.42 13.40 8.86
CA ALA A 12 6.10 12.01 8.51
C ALA A 12 5.30 11.92 7.19
N ARG A 13 4.33 12.82 6.99
CA ARG A 13 3.56 12.91 5.74
C ARG A 13 4.43 13.24 4.55
N ARG A 14 5.33 14.22 4.68
CA ARG A 14 6.28 14.59 3.62
C ARG A 14 7.22 13.44 3.28
N ILE A 15 7.71 12.70 4.28
CA ILE A 15 8.55 11.52 4.07
C ILE A 15 7.78 10.43 3.32
N LEU A 16 6.56 10.10 3.76
CA LEU A 16 5.73 9.11 3.09
C LEU A 16 5.43 9.53 1.64
N ARG A 17 4.98 10.76 1.43
CA ARG A 17 4.68 11.30 0.09
C ARG A 17 5.89 11.25 -0.83
N ASN A 18 7.05 11.72 -0.39
CA ASN A 18 8.29 11.62 -1.17
C ASN A 18 8.68 10.15 -1.42
N GLY A 19 8.40 9.28 -0.45
CA GLY A 19 8.50 7.83 -0.55
C GLY A 19 7.68 7.25 -1.70
N ILE A 20 6.39 7.61 -1.76
CA ILE A 20 5.47 7.14 -2.79
C ILE A 20 5.78 7.76 -4.16
N LEU A 21 6.16 9.03 -4.24
CA LEU A 21 6.47 9.67 -5.54
C LEU A 21 7.71 9.09 -6.22
N ASP A 22 8.63 8.49 -5.46
CA ASP A 22 9.80 7.75 -5.97
C ASP A 22 9.67 6.26 -5.62
N MET A 23 8.49 5.69 -5.90
CA MET A 23 8.15 4.32 -5.54
C MET A 23 9.01 3.29 -6.29
N ASN A 24 9.38 2.23 -5.58
CA ASN A 24 10.03 1.04 -6.11
C ASN A 24 9.69 -0.18 -5.24
N VAL A 25 10.17 -1.37 -5.63
CA VAL A 25 9.89 -2.61 -4.90
C VAL A 25 10.38 -2.58 -3.45
N ALA A 26 11.56 -2.00 -3.18
CA ALA A 26 12.08 -1.92 -1.82
C ALA A 26 11.19 -1.04 -0.93
N ARG A 27 10.67 0.08 -1.47
CA ARG A 27 9.73 0.95 -0.76
C ARG A 27 8.38 0.29 -0.55
N LEU A 28 7.88 -0.47 -1.53
CA LEU A 28 6.66 -1.26 -1.38
C LEU A 28 6.79 -2.27 -0.22
N ILE A 29 7.94 -2.92 -0.09
CA ILE A 29 8.21 -3.83 1.05
C ILE A 29 8.25 -3.04 2.37
N GLN A 30 8.93 -1.89 2.40
CA GLN A 30 9.01 -1.06 3.61
C GLN A 30 7.64 -0.57 4.10
N MET A 31 6.63 -0.48 3.22
CA MET A 31 5.27 -0.11 3.61
C MET A 31 4.66 -1.02 4.68
N SER A 32 5.09 -2.29 4.79
CA SER A 32 4.64 -3.20 5.85
C SER A 32 4.99 -2.72 7.26
N GLN A 33 5.94 -1.80 7.38
CA GLN A 33 6.47 -1.32 8.66
C GLN A 33 5.77 -0.05 9.17
N PHE A 34 4.93 0.59 8.35
CA PHE A 34 4.38 1.93 8.66
C PHE A 34 2.92 1.93 9.13
N GLY A 35 2.28 0.76 9.27
CA GLY A 35 0.89 0.67 9.72
C GLY A 35 -0.09 1.40 8.78
N LEU A 36 0.18 1.35 7.47
CA LEU A 36 -0.64 2.02 6.47
C LEU A 36 -1.98 1.32 6.26
N MET A 37 -2.97 2.10 5.85
CA MET A 37 -4.31 1.64 5.54
C MET A 37 -4.81 2.25 4.24
N GLY A 38 -5.80 1.60 3.64
CA GLY A 38 -6.38 2.06 2.39
C GLY A 38 -7.13 0.98 1.64
N ASN A 39 -7.17 1.14 0.32
CA ASN A 39 -7.86 0.24 -0.59
C ASN A 39 -6.86 -0.33 -1.60
N ILE A 40 -7.06 -1.58 -1.98
CA ILE A 40 -6.32 -2.25 -3.04
C ILE A 40 -7.31 -2.84 -4.05
N GLU A 41 -7.06 -2.56 -5.32
CA GLU A 41 -7.78 -3.08 -6.46
C GLU A 41 -6.82 -3.93 -7.28
N LEU A 42 -7.28 -5.11 -7.70
CA LEU A 42 -6.60 -6.00 -8.64
C LEU A 42 -7.49 -6.21 -9.86
N HIS A 43 -6.91 -6.05 -11.05
CA HIS A 43 -7.57 -6.29 -12.32
C HIS A 43 -6.69 -7.09 -13.28
N ASN A 44 -7.13 -8.29 -13.67
CA ASN A 44 -6.38 -9.18 -14.57
C ASN A 44 -7.08 -9.41 -15.93
N GLY A 45 -7.99 -8.50 -16.31
CA GLY A 45 -8.77 -8.58 -17.55
C GLY A 45 -10.01 -9.49 -17.48
N PHE A 46 -10.07 -10.42 -16.51
CA PHE A 46 -11.21 -11.31 -16.30
C PHE A 46 -11.96 -11.00 -15.00
N ALA A 47 -11.23 -10.60 -13.97
CA ALA A 47 -11.77 -10.28 -12.66
C ALA A 47 -11.31 -8.90 -12.22
N LEU A 48 -12.22 -8.21 -11.55
CA LEU A 48 -11.94 -7.02 -10.75
C LEU A 48 -12.19 -7.39 -9.29
N VAL A 49 -11.15 -7.35 -8.47
CA VAL A 49 -11.24 -7.66 -7.03
C VAL A 49 -10.79 -6.44 -6.25
N ASN A 50 -11.58 -6.06 -5.26
CA ASN A 50 -11.30 -4.94 -4.38
C ASN A 50 -11.24 -5.43 -2.95
N ASN A 51 -10.29 -4.91 -2.19
CA ASN A 51 -10.23 -5.09 -0.76
C ASN A 51 -9.85 -3.78 -0.05
N ILE A 52 -10.33 -3.62 1.16
CA ILE A 52 -9.74 -2.65 2.09
C ILE A 52 -8.59 -3.33 2.84
N PHE A 53 -7.62 -2.56 3.30
CA PHE A 53 -6.54 -3.05 4.13
C PHE A 53 -6.24 -2.06 5.25
N ASN A 54 -5.88 -2.60 6.41
CA ASN A 54 -5.27 -1.86 7.51
C ASN A 54 -3.99 -2.58 8.01
N HIS A 55 -3.60 -3.63 7.30
CA HIS A 55 -2.42 -4.42 7.58
C HIS A 55 -1.76 -4.82 6.26
N ILE A 56 -0.43 -4.67 6.23
CA ILE A 56 0.42 -5.07 5.12
C ILE A 56 1.49 -6.00 5.71
N ASP A 57 1.62 -7.19 5.13
CA ASP A 57 2.64 -8.15 5.53
C ASP A 57 3.54 -8.51 4.35
N PHE A 58 4.82 -8.73 4.63
CA PHE A 58 5.79 -9.17 3.63
C PHE A 58 6.48 -10.44 4.11
N ASN A 59 6.33 -11.51 3.34
CA ASN A 59 6.95 -12.78 3.62
C ASN A 59 8.26 -12.90 2.81
N GLU A 60 9.40 -12.92 3.53
CA GLU A 60 10.73 -12.96 2.91
C GLU A 60 10.99 -14.25 2.11
N ASP A 61 10.51 -15.40 2.61
CA ASP A 61 10.74 -16.71 2.01
C ASP A 61 10.04 -16.85 0.65
N THR A 62 8.79 -16.37 0.57
CA THR A 62 7.99 -16.44 -0.65
C THR A 62 8.13 -15.20 -1.53
N ARG A 63 8.74 -14.13 -1.01
CA ARG A 63 8.83 -12.82 -1.66
C ARG A 63 7.43 -12.26 -2.00
N CYS A 64 6.40 -12.59 -1.22
CA CYS A 64 5.05 -12.10 -1.47
C CYS A 64 4.61 -11.09 -0.41
N ILE A 65 3.93 -10.06 -0.88
CA ILE A 65 3.32 -9.01 -0.07
C ILE A 65 1.82 -9.23 -0.04
N ALA A 66 1.21 -9.03 1.12
CA ALA A 66 -0.22 -9.22 1.36
C ALA A 66 -0.85 -7.97 1.95
N PHE A 67 -2.02 -7.60 1.45
CA PHE A 67 -2.84 -6.48 1.91
C PHE A 67 -4.16 -7.04 2.46
N SER A 68 -4.34 -6.94 3.78
CA SER A 68 -5.47 -7.55 4.48
C SER A 68 -6.08 -6.63 5.53
N VAL A 69 -7.28 -7.00 5.98
CA VAL A 69 -7.90 -6.41 7.17
C VAL A 69 -7.57 -7.26 8.38
N ARG A 70 -7.11 -6.61 9.44
CA ARG A 70 -6.90 -7.21 10.76
C ARG A 70 -7.71 -6.43 11.80
N GLU A 71 -8.49 -7.14 12.60
CA GLU A 71 -9.19 -6.54 13.73
C GLU A 71 -8.29 -6.57 14.97
N ALA A 72 -8.15 -5.42 15.66
CA ALA A 72 -7.26 -5.27 16.81
C ALA A 72 -7.58 -6.23 17.96
N ASP A 73 -8.86 -6.62 18.11
CA ASP A 73 -9.36 -7.37 19.25
C ASP A 73 -9.54 -8.88 18.96
N MET A 74 -9.31 -9.33 17.72
CA MET A 74 -9.57 -10.72 17.28
C MET A 74 -8.29 -11.57 17.05
N GLY A 75 -7.12 -11.09 17.47
CA GLY A 75 -5.85 -11.84 17.34
C GLY A 75 -5.21 -11.78 15.95
N ASP A 76 -4.66 -12.90 15.45
CA ASP A 76 -4.03 -13.04 14.12
C ASP A 76 -5.05 -13.31 12.99
N ASN A 77 -6.35 -13.13 13.24
CA ASN A 77 -7.37 -13.35 12.22
C ASN A 77 -7.36 -12.21 11.20
N ASN A 78 -7.02 -12.56 9.95
CA ASN A 78 -7.06 -11.67 8.80
C ASN A 78 -8.32 -11.95 7.96
N TYR A 79 -9.03 -10.88 7.57
CA TYR A 79 -10.21 -10.93 6.71
C TYR A 79 -9.90 -10.36 5.34
N GLY A 80 -10.08 -11.17 4.30
CA GLY A 80 -9.81 -10.76 2.93
C GLY A 80 -8.34 -10.44 2.72
N SER A 81 -7.73 -11.01 1.68
CA SER A 81 -6.35 -10.65 1.34
C SER A 81 -6.19 -10.60 -0.16
N ILE A 82 -5.52 -9.55 -0.62
CA ILE A 82 -4.92 -9.53 -1.94
C ILE A 82 -3.42 -9.65 -1.72
N SER A 83 -2.83 -10.71 -2.26
CA SER A 83 -1.40 -10.95 -2.20
C SER A 83 -0.82 -11.21 -3.58
N PHE A 84 0.43 -10.81 -3.75
CA PHE A 84 1.19 -11.02 -4.97
C PHE A 84 2.68 -11.02 -4.66
N CYS A 85 3.46 -11.65 -5.53
CA CYS A 85 4.89 -11.77 -5.33
C CYS A 85 5.61 -10.59 -5.98
N VAL A 86 6.50 -9.95 -5.22
CA VAL A 86 7.12 -8.68 -5.64
C VAL A 86 8.10 -8.87 -6.79
N ASP A 87 8.60 -10.10 -6.97
CA ASP A 87 9.47 -10.47 -8.09
C ASP A 87 8.70 -10.56 -9.41
N SER A 88 7.36 -10.62 -9.36
CA SER A 88 6.49 -10.55 -10.54
C SER A 88 6.21 -9.11 -10.99
N ILE A 89 6.70 -8.09 -10.27
CA ILE A 89 6.49 -6.68 -10.63
C ILE A 89 7.33 -6.33 -11.86
N MET A 90 6.67 -5.89 -12.93
CA MET A 90 7.33 -5.34 -14.12
C MET A 90 7.48 -3.83 -14.06
N ASP A 91 6.49 -3.15 -13.48
CA ASP A 91 6.41 -1.70 -13.41
C ASP A 91 5.72 -1.30 -12.11
N ILE A 92 6.24 -0.24 -11.48
CA ILE A 92 5.69 0.32 -10.25
C ILE A 92 5.91 1.83 -10.26
N SER A 93 4.85 2.56 -9.92
CA SER A 93 4.90 4.02 -9.79
C SER A 93 4.01 4.45 -8.65
N GLY A 94 4.32 5.59 -8.04
CA GLY A 94 3.41 6.26 -7.14
C GLY A 94 3.13 7.69 -7.59
N CYS A 95 1.95 8.19 -7.25
CA CYS A 95 1.50 9.52 -7.62
C CYS A 95 0.52 10.06 -6.58
N ASP A 96 0.33 11.38 -6.59
CA ASP A 96 -0.75 11.99 -5.84
C ASP A 96 -2.11 11.50 -6.33
N ASP A 97 -3.10 11.50 -5.44
CA ASP A 97 -4.49 11.36 -5.84
C ASP A 97 -4.97 12.58 -6.62
N LYS A 98 -5.66 12.36 -7.73
CA LYS A 98 -6.09 13.44 -8.61
C LYS A 98 -7.16 14.31 -7.95
N ASP A 99 -8.03 13.69 -7.16
CA ASP A 99 -9.21 14.34 -6.60
C ASP A 99 -8.92 14.84 -5.19
N ASN A 100 -8.17 14.07 -4.40
CA ASN A 100 -7.90 14.36 -2.99
C ASN A 100 -6.39 14.20 -2.65
N PRO A 101 -5.51 15.00 -3.27
CA PRO A 101 -4.06 14.89 -3.14
C PRO A 101 -3.53 15.20 -1.73
N GLU A 102 -4.35 15.74 -0.82
CA GLU A 102 -3.97 16.04 0.57
C GLU A 102 -4.29 14.88 1.53
N GLU A 103 -5.13 13.93 1.09
CA GLU A 103 -5.64 12.83 1.90
C GLU A 103 -5.16 11.47 1.41
N TYR A 104 -4.90 11.34 0.10
CA TYR A 104 -4.59 10.07 -0.53
C TYR A 104 -3.38 10.10 -1.46
N LEU A 105 -2.62 9.01 -1.41
CA LEU A 105 -1.55 8.69 -2.36
C LEU A 105 -1.91 7.41 -3.09
N ASN A 106 -1.49 7.31 -4.35
CA ASN A 106 -1.75 6.14 -5.18
C ASN A 106 -0.44 5.43 -5.54
N VAL A 107 -0.48 4.11 -5.55
CA VAL A 107 0.56 3.24 -6.10
C VAL A 107 -0.05 2.40 -7.20
N ASN A 108 0.57 2.41 -8.37
CA ASN A 108 0.16 1.64 -9.53
C ASN A 108 1.25 0.59 -9.82
N ILE A 109 0.85 -0.67 -9.94
CA ILE A 109 1.73 -1.80 -10.18
C ILE A 109 1.23 -2.58 -11.39
N ARG A 110 2.15 -3.03 -12.23
CA ARG A 110 1.89 -4.00 -13.30
C ARG A 110 2.71 -5.26 -13.05
N LEU A 111 2.05 -6.41 -13.03
CA LEU A 111 2.69 -7.71 -12.91
C LEU A 111 3.03 -8.30 -14.29
N GLN A 112 3.89 -9.32 -14.30
CA GLN A 112 4.33 -10.05 -15.51
C GLN A 112 3.18 -10.66 -16.33
N ASP A 113 2.08 -11.04 -15.68
CA ASP A 113 0.89 -11.59 -16.33
C ASP A 113 -0.09 -10.51 -16.82
N ASN A 114 0.34 -9.24 -16.83
CA ASN A 114 -0.46 -8.04 -17.11
C ASN A 114 -1.54 -7.71 -16.08
N THR A 115 -1.54 -8.37 -14.91
CA THR A 115 -2.39 -7.94 -13.80
C THR A 115 -2.01 -6.51 -13.38
N ALA A 116 -3.00 -5.63 -13.36
CA ALA A 116 -2.87 -4.27 -12.85
C ALA A 116 -3.34 -4.23 -11.39
N ILE A 117 -2.52 -3.63 -10.53
CA ILE A 117 -2.84 -3.42 -9.12
C ILE A 117 -2.80 -1.93 -8.84
N ARG A 118 -3.84 -1.42 -8.18
CA ARG A 118 -3.92 -0.03 -7.71
C ARG A 118 -4.11 -0.03 -6.22
N ILE A 119 -3.24 0.69 -5.52
CA ILE A 119 -3.29 0.83 -4.07
C ILE A 119 -3.53 2.31 -3.78
N LYS A 120 -4.60 2.61 -3.05
CA LYS A 120 -4.93 3.96 -2.58
C LYS A 120 -4.69 4.00 -1.08
N ILE A 121 -3.73 4.80 -0.63
CA ILE A 121 -3.24 4.87 0.76
C ILE A 121 -3.79 6.13 1.41
N VAL A 122 -4.31 6.02 2.63
CA VAL A 122 -4.70 7.16 3.49
C VAL A 122 -3.46 7.67 4.24
N TYR A 123 -3.22 8.99 4.28
CA TYR A 123 -2.07 9.55 5.00
C TYR A 123 -2.29 10.87 5.76
#